data_AF-A0A364KXW3-F1
#
_entry.id   AF-A0A364KXW3-F1
#
_cell.length_a   1.000
_cell.length_b   1.000
_cell.length_c   1.000
_cell.angle_alpha   90.00
_cell.angle_beta   90.00
_cell.angle_gamma   90.00
#
_symmetry.space_group_name_H-M   'P 1'
#
loop_
_entity.id
_entity.type
_entity.pdbx_description
1 polymer ?
#
loop_
_entity_poly.entity_id
_entity_poly.type
_entity_poly.pdbx_seq_one_letter_code
_entity_poly.pdbx_strand_id
1 'polypeptide(L)'
;MADAKRSAVDRKQRILSRREIEGLIAEGRHIVIYDGKVLKTDAWLQYHPGGQISIKHMVGRDATDEINVYVRIFILSLMAVVDTNNRLVYSLHSVEARQRMLAYQIGRIQGRWNNFLPPIQGGQFRLYSKDEVNGSDDSSDASSRSSSPVFDEPIDADTGLRRRNSVSTVASSTSPAPSRDEMSESHFSFLDARTQQEIVLDTAKYPALDATSQDYIVQKYRELEQRIASQGLYDCNYWGYFRECCRYTLFAALSYTFLQWGWYMLSAFFLGCLWHQLVFTVHDAGHMGITHHFHLDTTIGMTIASYIGGLSLCWWKHNHNVHHIVTNAPEHDPDIQHMPFFAISHRLLTSLRSTYYGIVMKYDFAAKMFLQVQNYLYYPIMCFARFNLYALSYGHLFLGKGPKKGPAWWHRWYEIVGVCFFWTWFGYGVLYRSLPNWSTRIGYLLISHMVTSPLHVQITLSHFAMSTADLGIHESFPQKMLRTTMDVDCPTWLDFFHGGLQFQAIHHLFPRIPRHNLRETQKLVRDFCREVEIPYAIFTFVDGNKEVISRLADVAKQAKIMEECRKSIAREGVFAAHH
;
A
#
# COMPACT_ATOMS: atom_id res chain seq x y z
N MET A 1 6.63 40.04 22.99
CA MET A 1 7.01 38.60 22.89
C MET A 1 6.24 37.70 23.86
N ALA A 2 5.93 38.12 25.08
CA ALA A 2 5.17 37.32 26.05
C ALA A 2 3.72 37.07 25.62
N ASP A 3 2.99 38.09 25.12
CA ASP A 3 1.59 37.92 24.69
C ASP A 3 1.42 37.04 23.45
N ALA A 4 2.34 37.13 22.49
CA ALA A 4 2.33 36.26 21.30
C ALA A 4 2.59 34.78 21.67
N LYS A 5 3.45 34.52 22.67
CA LYS A 5 3.67 33.17 23.21
C LYS A 5 2.44 32.68 23.98
N ARG A 6 1.80 33.53 24.78
CA ARG A 6 0.57 33.19 25.54
C ARG A 6 -0.60 32.87 24.60
N SER A 7 -0.81 33.71 23.57
CA SER A 7 -1.77 33.50 22.48
C SER A 7 -1.56 32.18 21.72
N ALA A 8 -0.30 31.82 21.42
CA ALA A 8 0.02 30.58 20.73
C ALA A 8 -0.24 29.33 21.60
N VAL A 9 0.01 29.43 22.91
CA VAL A 9 -0.30 28.35 23.88
C VAL A 9 -1.81 28.18 24.00
N ASP A 10 -2.57 29.28 24.13
CA ASP A 10 -4.04 29.25 24.21
C ASP A 10 -4.66 28.65 22.94
N ARG A 11 -4.11 28.95 21.76
CA ARG A 11 -4.57 28.34 20.50
C ARG A 11 -4.34 26.83 20.47
N LYS A 12 -3.19 26.33 20.94
CA LYS A 12 -2.89 24.88 20.95
C LYS A 12 -3.74 24.10 21.95
N GLN A 13 -4.16 24.73 23.04
CA GLN A 13 -4.98 24.10 24.07
C GLN A 13 -6.49 24.20 23.82
N ARG A 14 -6.90 24.98 22.81
CA ARG A 14 -8.31 25.06 22.40
C ARG A 14 -8.85 23.68 22.07
N ILE A 15 -9.97 23.33 22.67
CA ILE A 15 -10.73 22.13 22.34
C ILE A 15 -11.50 22.41 21.04
N LEU A 16 -11.32 21.54 20.05
CA LEU A 16 -12.04 21.58 18.78
C LEU A 16 -13.05 20.43 18.77
N SER A 17 -14.30 20.77 18.49
CA SER A 17 -15.39 19.81 18.31
C SER A 17 -15.22 19.02 16.99
N ARG A 18 -15.87 17.85 16.91
CA ARG A 18 -15.90 17.04 15.69
C ARG A 18 -16.45 17.83 14.50
N ARG A 19 -17.47 18.67 14.73
CA ARG A 19 -18.09 19.53 13.71
C ARG A 19 -17.19 20.68 13.23
N GLU A 20 -16.43 21.31 14.11
CA GLU A 20 -15.43 22.31 13.69
C GLU A 20 -14.35 21.68 12.81
N ILE A 21 -13.90 20.47 13.15
CA ILE A 21 -12.92 19.72 12.36
C ILE A 21 -13.52 19.30 11.01
N GLU A 22 -14.78 18.86 10.97
CA GLU A 22 -15.50 18.58 9.72
C GLU A 22 -15.50 19.80 8.79
N GLY A 23 -15.80 20.99 9.34
CA GLY A 23 -15.78 22.25 8.59
C GLY A 23 -14.41 22.59 8.02
N LEU A 24 -13.34 22.40 8.81
CA LEU A 24 -11.97 22.60 8.32
C LEU A 24 -11.66 21.66 7.14
N ILE A 25 -12.11 20.41 7.20
CA ILE A 25 -11.91 19.45 6.10
C ILE A 25 -12.74 19.86 4.87
N ALA A 26 -13.97 20.32 5.07
CA ALA A 26 -14.83 20.85 4.00
C ALA A 26 -14.21 22.07 3.29
N GLU A 27 -13.46 22.91 4.02
CA GLU A 27 -12.66 24.00 3.45
C GLU A 27 -11.38 23.54 2.71
N GLY A 28 -11.16 22.22 2.60
CA GLY A 28 -9.98 21.64 1.95
C GLY A 28 -8.73 21.64 2.83
N ARG A 29 -8.85 21.79 4.16
CA ARG A 29 -7.71 21.67 5.09
C ARG A 29 -7.40 20.20 5.39
N HIS A 30 -6.11 19.87 5.43
CA HIS A 30 -5.66 18.51 5.72
C HIS A 30 -5.46 18.34 7.24
N ILE A 31 -6.52 17.95 7.95
CA ILE A 31 -6.52 17.78 9.40
C ILE A 31 -6.34 16.31 9.78
N VAL A 32 -5.43 16.04 10.73
CA VAL A 32 -5.18 14.69 11.29
C VAL A 32 -5.11 14.78 12.81
N ILE A 33 -5.58 13.75 13.52
CA ILE A 33 -5.46 13.66 14.98
C ILE A 33 -4.22 12.83 15.33
N TYR A 34 -3.43 13.33 16.28
CA TYR A 34 -2.25 12.65 16.81
C TYR A 34 -2.17 12.84 18.33
N ASP A 35 -2.31 11.76 19.09
CA ASP A 35 -2.22 11.75 20.55
C ASP A 35 -3.11 12.84 21.18
N GLY A 36 -4.38 12.86 20.76
CA GLY A 36 -5.40 13.83 21.15
C GLY A 36 -5.22 15.26 20.62
N LYS A 37 -4.18 15.52 19.80
CA LYS A 37 -3.87 16.85 19.26
C LYS A 37 -4.33 16.97 17.82
N VAL A 38 -4.89 18.12 17.48
CA VAL A 38 -5.38 18.41 16.11
C VAL A 38 -4.25 19.05 15.32
N LEU A 39 -3.77 18.36 14.29
CA LEU A 39 -2.66 18.81 13.45
C LEU A 39 -3.17 19.27 12.08
N LYS A 40 -2.70 20.45 11.64
CA LYS A 40 -2.97 20.98 10.30
C LYS A 40 -1.76 20.74 9.38
N THR A 41 -1.88 19.79 8.47
CA THR A 41 -0.73 19.24 7.71
C THR A 41 -0.49 19.89 6.35
N ASP A 42 -1.30 20.87 5.94
CA ASP A 42 -1.26 21.49 4.58
C ASP A 42 0.15 21.97 4.17
N ALA A 43 0.85 22.65 5.07
CA ALA A 43 2.16 23.22 4.78
C ALA A 43 3.26 22.16 4.62
N TRP A 44 3.07 20.99 5.22
CA TRP A 44 4.04 19.89 5.24
C TRP A 44 3.78 18.84 4.15
N LEU A 45 2.54 18.73 3.66
CA LEU A 45 2.10 17.74 2.68
C LEU A 45 3.07 17.56 1.50
N GLN A 46 3.50 18.67 0.88
CA GLN A 46 4.41 18.67 -0.28
C GLN A 46 5.85 18.19 0.00
N TYR A 47 6.23 18.16 1.28
CA TYR A 47 7.56 17.76 1.72
C TYR A 47 7.57 16.33 2.26
N HIS A 48 6.43 15.65 2.32
CA HIS A 48 6.32 14.33 2.88
C HIS A 48 7.18 13.31 2.10
N PRO A 49 8.13 12.58 2.73
CA PRO A 49 9.00 11.63 2.03
C PRO A 49 8.26 10.41 1.48
N GLY A 50 7.14 10.01 2.10
CA GLY A 50 6.22 9.00 1.55
C GLY A 50 5.30 9.55 0.45
N GLY A 51 5.32 10.86 0.19
CA GLY A 51 4.42 11.54 -0.73
C GLY A 51 3.10 11.96 -0.09
N GLN A 52 2.36 12.81 -0.81
CA GLN A 52 1.15 13.46 -0.30
C GLN A 52 0.00 12.47 -0.04
N ILE A 53 -0.07 11.40 -0.82
CA ILE A 53 -1.17 10.43 -0.80
C ILE A 53 -1.26 9.73 0.55
N SER A 54 -0.11 9.37 1.14
CA SER A 54 -0.04 8.78 2.49
C SER A 54 -0.77 9.63 3.54
N ILE A 55 -0.56 10.96 3.54
CA ILE A 55 -1.23 11.87 4.48
C ILE A 55 -2.72 12.00 4.14
N LYS A 56 -3.08 12.06 2.85
CA LYS A 56 -4.47 12.23 2.42
C LYS A 56 -5.38 11.09 2.90
N HIS A 57 -4.87 9.86 3.02
CA HIS A 57 -5.61 8.71 3.57
C HIS A 57 -5.82 8.78 5.10
N MET A 58 -5.20 9.72 5.79
CA MET A 58 -5.36 9.92 7.23
C MET A 58 -6.18 11.16 7.58
N VAL A 59 -6.59 11.97 6.59
CA VAL A 59 -7.36 13.19 6.83
C VAL A 59 -8.68 12.86 7.50
N GLY A 60 -8.94 13.50 8.65
CA GLY A 60 -10.12 13.28 9.48
C GLY A 60 -10.04 12.07 10.43
N ARG A 61 -8.91 11.35 10.46
CA ARG A 61 -8.72 10.18 11.33
C ARG A 61 -7.79 10.50 12.51
N ASP A 62 -7.94 9.72 13.57
CA ASP A 62 -6.89 9.47 14.54
C ASP A 62 -5.88 8.54 13.91
N ALA A 63 -4.75 9.12 13.55
CA ALA A 63 -3.65 8.42 12.90
C ALA A 63 -2.52 8.14 13.89
N THR A 64 -2.80 8.12 15.20
CA THR A 64 -1.75 8.00 16.23
C THR A 64 -0.89 6.76 16.05
N ASP A 65 -1.51 5.62 15.79
CA ASP A 65 -0.80 4.34 15.67
C ASP A 65 -0.06 4.27 14.33
N GLU A 66 -0.68 4.66 13.21
CA GLU A 66 0.00 4.80 11.92
C GLU A 66 1.21 5.75 12.01
N ILE A 67 1.01 6.91 12.62
CA ILE A 67 2.08 7.90 12.82
C ILE A 67 3.17 7.28 13.71
N ASN A 68 2.87 6.67 14.85
CA ASN A 68 3.90 6.11 15.73
C ASN A 68 4.74 5.01 15.06
N VAL A 69 4.10 4.17 14.26
CA VAL A 69 4.72 3.07 13.54
C VAL A 69 5.62 3.59 12.42
N TYR A 70 5.12 4.55 11.63
CA TYR A 70 5.76 4.97 10.38
C TYR A 70 6.56 6.29 10.46
N VAL A 71 6.50 7.10 11.55
CA VAL A 71 6.89 8.54 11.53
C VAL A 71 8.33 8.89 11.17
N ARG A 72 9.34 8.02 11.31
CA ARG A 72 10.68 8.37 10.80
C ARG A 72 10.73 8.44 9.26
N ILE A 73 9.76 7.82 8.58
CA ILE A 73 9.56 7.97 7.14
C ILE A 73 8.79 9.28 6.82
N PHE A 74 8.10 9.87 7.80
CA PHE A 74 7.16 10.96 7.56
C PHE A 74 7.81 12.36 7.67
N ILE A 75 8.65 12.65 8.69
CA ILE A 75 8.87 14.06 9.10
C ILE A 75 10.30 14.60 8.90
N LEU A 76 11.24 13.83 8.39
CA LEU A 76 12.64 14.33 8.31
C LEU A 76 12.91 15.31 7.16
N SER A 77 11.87 15.86 6.54
CA SER A 77 11.98 16.90 5.51
C SER A 77 12.31 18.33 6.03
N LEU A 78 12.82 18.47 7.25
CA LEU A 78 13.43 19.70 7.74
C LEU A 78 14.67 19.37 8.58
N MET A 79 15.81 19.09 7.95
CA MET A 79 17.11 19.10 8.63
C MET A 79 17.93 20.29 8.15
N ALA A 80 17.83 21.39 8.89
CA ALA A 80 18.91 22.35 9.08
C ALA A 80 18.81 22.83 10.54
N VAL A 81 19.97 22.98 11.19
CA VAL A 81 20.25 23.33 12.60
C VAL A 81 20.52 22.14 13.54
N VAL A 82 21.78 22.09 13.96
CA VAL A 82 22.44 21.21 14.95
C VAL A 82 22.08 21.67 16.37
N ASP A 83 21.96 20.75 17.33
CA ASP A 83 21.92 21.07 18.77
C ASP A 83 23.02 20.30 19.55
N THR A 84 23.43 20.89 20.67
CA THR A 84 24.79 20.92 21.25
C THR A 84 25.04 19.97 22.43
N ASN A 85 24.08 19.10 22.80
CA ASN A 85 24.10 18.46 24.13
C ASN A 85 24.10 16.92 24.20
N ASN A 86 24.40 16.21 23.11
CA ASN A 86 24.87 14.82 23.05
C ASN A 86 24.44 13.85 24.20
N ARG A 87 23.14 13.75 24.50
CA ARG A 87 22.58 12.76 25.45
C ARG A 87 21.57 11.86 24.75
N LEU A 88 21.84 10.55 24.78
CA LEU A 88 21.03 9.49 24.17
C LEU A 88 19.88 9.08 25.11
N VAL A 89 18.64 9.36 24.69
CA VAL A 89 17.42 8.78 25.27
C VAL A 89 16.71 8.05 24.14
N TYR A 90 16.68 6.72 24.23
CA TYR A 90 16.03 5.83 23.27
C TYR A 90 14.52 5.82 23.53
N SER A 91 13.80 6.76 22.94
CA SER A 91 12.37 6.62 22.70
C SER A 91 12.16 6.69 21.20
N LEU A 92 11.48 5.69 20.65
CA LEU A 92 10.99 5.64 19.26
C LEU A 92 10.55 7.05 18.83
N HIS A 93 10.91 7.48 17.61
CA HIS A 93 10.87 8.85 17.08
C HIS A 93 12.19 9.61 17.30
N SER A 94 12.59 10.46 16.36
CA SER A 94 13.54 11.51 16.72
C SER A 94 12.69 12.52 17.50
N VAL A 95 13.11 12.89 18.71
CA VAL A 95 12.37 13.84 19.57
C VAL A 95 12.04 15.12 18.78
N GLU A 96 12.94 15.48 17.87
CA GLU A 96 12.89 16.65 16.99
C GLU A 96 11.79 16.54 15.92
N ALA A 97 11.45 15.33 15.45
CA ALA A 97 10.38 15.10 14.48
C ALA A 97 9.00 15.24 15.16
N ARG A 98 8.80 14.59 16.31
CA ARG A 98 7.57 14.73 17.11
C ARG A 98 7.36 16.19 17.53
N GLN A 99 8.37 16.85 18.08
CA GLN A 99 8.27 18.25 18.49
C GLN A 99 7.92 19.19 17.34
N ARG A 100 8.40 18.91 16.11
CA ARG A 100 8.06 19.71 14.93
C ARG A 100 6.66 19.44 14.39
N MET A 101 6.12 18.22 14.50
CA MET A 101 4.69 18.00 14.23
C MET A 101 3.82 18.88 15.11
N LEU A 102 4.18 19.00 16.38
CA LEU A 102 3.46 19.84 17.34
C LEU A 102 3.54 21.34 17.01
N ALA A 103 4.41 21.76 16.10
CA ALA A 103 4.39 23.13 15.57
C ALA A 103 3.13 23.39 14.72
N TYR A 104 2.58 22.35 14.08
CA TYR A 104 1.37 22.40 13.27
C TYR A 104 0.08 22.13 14.06
N GLN A 105 0.20 22.03 15.38
CA GLN A 105 -0.95 21.88 16.27
C GLN A 105 -1.81 23.15 16.25
N ILE A 106 -3.11 22.96 15.99
CA ILE A 106 -4.10 24.04 15.96
C ILE A 106 -5.14 23.93 17.09
N GLY A 107 -5.10 22.84 17.86
CA GLY A 107 -5.99 22.58 18.99
C GLY A 107 -5.80 21.17 19.54
N ARG A 108 -6.77 20.71 20.33
CA ARG A 108 -6.89 19.35 20.86
C ARG A 108 -8.34 18.89 20.79
N ILE A 109 -8.55 17.58 20.84
CA ILE A 109 -9.89 17.00 21.03
C ILE A 109 -10.11 16.63 22.50
N GLN A 110 -11.35 16.34 22.87
CA GLN A 110 -11.71 15.84 24.19
C GLN A 110 -12.29 14.44 24.06
N GLY A 111 -11.73 13.47 24.79
CA GLY A 111 -12.16 12.08 24.75
C GLY A 111 -11.73 11.34 23.48
N ARG A 112 -12.47 10.28 23.16
CA ARG A 112 -12.23 9.40 21.99
C ARG A 112 -12.60 10.11 20.69
N TRP A 113 -11.75 9.99 19.68
CA TRP A 113 -12.06 10.48 18.34
C TRP A 113 -12.87 9.46 17.55
N ASN A 114 -13.97 9.91 16.94
CA ASN A 114 -14.68 9.13 15.93
C ASN A 114 -14.18 9.54 14.55
N ASN A 115 -13.44 8.65 13.91
CA ASN A 115 -12.84 8.85 12.60
C ASN A 115 -13.85 9.33 11.56
N PHE A 116 -13.38 10.12 10.60
CA PHE A 116 -14.09 10.37 9.35
C PHE A 116 -13.58 9.44 8.25
N LEU A 117 -14.42 9.17 7.26
CA LEU A 117 -13.94 8.63 5.98
C LEU A 117 -13.14 9.74 5.28
N PRO A 118 -11.85 9.55 4.97
CA PRO A 118 -11.04 10.59 4.32
C PRO A 118 -11.63 11.06 2.98
N PRO A 119 -11.46 12.34 2.60
CA PRO A 119 -11.95 12.86 1.31
C PRO A 119 -11.43 12.08 0.10
N ILE A 120 -10.18 11.62 0.14
CA ILE A 120 -9.58 10.81 -0.94
C ILE A 120 -10.27 9.45 -1.10
N GLN A 121 -10.97 8.97 -0.07
CA GLN A 121 -11.76 7.73 -0.07
C GLN A 121 -13.25 7.99 -0.33
N GLY A 122 -13.64 9.22 -0.71
CA GLY A 122 -15.03 9.58 -1.01
C GLY A 122 -15.81 10.18 0.16
N GLY A 123 -15.16 10.50 1.29
CA GLY A 123 -15.80 11.19 2.40
C GLY A 123 -16.36 12.56 1.99
N GLN A 124 -17.61 12.82 2.36
CA GLN A 124 -18.30 14.10 2.13
C GLN A 124 -18.37 14.90 3.43
N PHE A 125 -18.08 16.20 3.35
CA PHE A 125 -17.92 17.06 4.52
C PHE A 125 -18.72 18.35 4.37
N ARG A 126 -19.36 18.79 5.46
CA ARG A 126 -20.17 20.01 5.49
C ARG A 126 -19.37 21.21 5.98
N LEU A 127 -19.58 22.37 5.38
CA LEU A 127 -19.03 23.64 5.88
C LEU A 127 -19.58 23.92 7.29
N TYR A 128 -18.75 24.55 8.12
CA TYR A 128 -19.12 24.88 9.49
C TYR A 128 -19.73 26.29 9.56
N SER A 129 -20.95 26.38 10.08
CA SER A 129 -21.58 27.65 10.48
C SER A 129 -21.66 27.72 12.00
N LYS A 130 -21.30 28.87 12.58
CA LYS A 130 -21.33 29.10 14.04
C LYS A 130 -22.74 29.08 14.63
N ASP A 131 -23.77 29.17 13.78
CA ASP A 131 -25.17 29.19 14.19
C ASP A 131 -25.77 27.77 14.35
N GLU A 132 -25.05 26.71 13.94
CA GLU A 132 -25.44 25.31 14.16
C GLU A 132 -25.00 24.82 15.55
N VAL A 133 -25.60 25.37 16.61
CA VAL A 133 -25.44 24.88 17.98
C VAL A 133 -26.69 24.06 18.33
N ASN A 134 -26.55 22.73 18.39
CA ASN A 134 -27.59 21.72 18.74
C ASN A 134 -28.34 21.01 17.59
N GLY A 135 -27.66 20.69 16.48
CA GLY A 135 -28.09 19.58 15.62
C GLY A 135 -27.40 18.28 16.07
N SER A 136 -28.13 17.18 16.19
CA SER A 136 -27.63 15.84 16.56
C SER A 136 -26.34 15.46 15.84
N ASP A 137 -25.46 14.72 16.52
CA ASP A 137 -24.14 14.22 16.08
C ASP A 137 -24.17 13.27 14.86
N ASP A 138 -25.26 13.24 14.09
CA ASP A 138 -25.37 12.57 12.80
C ASP A 138 -24.74 13.47 11.70
N SER A 139 -23.40 13.56 11.67
CA SER A 139 -22.68 13.61 10.38
C SER A 139 -21.72 12.45 10.26
N SER A 140 -21.85 11.79 9.11
CA SER A 140 -21.02 10.72 8.57
C SER A 140 -20.92 9.46 9.43
N ASP A 141 -22.01 9.03 10.06
CA ASP A 141 -22.25 7.60 10.18
C ASP A 141 -22.59 7.10 8.78
N ALA A 142 -21.54 6.70 8.05
CA ALA A 142 -21.72 6.00 6.80
C ALA A 142 -22.33 4.64 7.13
N SER A 143 -23.65 4.60 7.15
CA SER A 143 -24.46 3.43 6.82
C SER A 143 -23.76 2.67 5.69
N SER A 144 -23.61 1.36 5.87
CA SER A 144 -22.93 0.38 5.02
C SER A 144 -23.57 0.21 3.64
N ARG A 145 -23.74 1.30 2.90
CA ARG A 145 -24.09 1.29 1.49
C ARG A 145 -22.95 1.96 0.74
N SER A 146 -22.08 1.14 0.16
CA SER A 146 -21.27 1.54 -0.97
C SER A 146 -22.23 2.01 -2.07
N SER A 147 -22.44 3.32 -2.19
CA SER A 147 -23.03 3.89 -3.39
C SER A 147 -22.01 3.70 -4.52
N SER A 148 -22.38 2.89 -5.51
CA SER A 148 -21.67 2.77 -6.77
C SER A 148 -21.35 4.17 -7.32
N PRO A 149 -20.11 4.44 -7.76
CA PRO A 149 -19.78 5.74 -8.33
C PRO A 149 -20.34 5.81 -9.75
N VAL A 150 -21.59 6.25 -9.90
CA VAL A 150 -22.05 6.87 -11.15
C VAL A 150 -21.50 8.29 -11.12
N PHE A 151 -20.46 8.55 -11.92
CA PHE A 151 -20.04 9.92 -12.22
C PHE A 151 -20.02 10.10 -13.74
N ASP A 152 -21.07 10.79 -14.18
CA ASP A 152 -21.23 11.72 -15.30
C ASP A 152 -20.46 11.49 -16.61
N GLU A 153 -21.26 11.36 -17.68
CA GLU A 153 -20.88 11.53 -19.08
C GLU A 153 -20.29 12.93 -19.36
N PRO A 154 -19.38 13.07 -20.34
CA PRO A 154 -18.79 14.35 -20.68
C PRO A 154 -19.85 15.29 -21.28
N ILE A 155 -19.94 16.49 -20.71
CA ILE A 155 -20.69 17.63 -21.24
C ILE A 155 -20.02 18.06 -22.55
N ASP A 156 -20.55 17.59 -23.68
CA ASP A 156 -20.35 18.24 -24.97
C ASP A 156 -21.35 19.40 -25.06
N ALA A 157 -20.80 20.61 -25.01
CA ALA A 157 -21.51 21.83 -25.34
C ALA A 157 -21.65 21.93 -26.86
N ASP A 158 -22.83 21.62 -27.40
CA ASP A 158 -23.39 22.42 -28.48
C ASP A 158 -24.92 22.34 -28.52
N THR A 159 -25.55 23.49 -28.38
CA THR A 159 -27.01 23.68 -28.38
C THR A 159 -27.55 23.76 -29.81
N GLY A 160 -28.62 23.01 -30.09
CA GLY A 160 -29.34 23.10 -31.36
C GLY A 160 -30.75 22.50 -31.35
N LEU A 161 -31.73 23.28 -30.85
CA LEU A 161 -33.14 23.35 -31.26
C LEU A 161 -33.76 22.15 -32.01
N ARG A 162 -34.81 21.51 -31.44
CA ARG A 162 -36.19 21.56 -31.97
C ARG A 162 -37.21 20.70 -31.20
N ARG A 163 -38.37 21.34 -31.02
CA ARG A 163 -39.68 20.97 -30.47
C ARG A 163 -40.39 19.90 -31.33
N ARG A 164 -41.06 18.90 -30.73
CA ARG A 164 -42.39 18.42 -31.19
C ARG A 164 -43.14 17.47 -30.23
N ASN A 165 -44.44 17.58 -30.35
CA ASN A 165 -45.59 17.12 -29.55
C ASN A 165 -45.91 15.61 -29.57
N SER A 166 -46.29 15.09 -28.40
CA SER A 166 -47.48 14.29 -28.00
C SER A 166 -48.17 13.23 -28.91
N VAL A 167 -48.57 12.14 -28.23
CA VAL A 167 -49.86 11.36 -28.25
C VAL A 167 -49.76 9.85 -28.58
N SER A 168 -49.97 9.05 -27.53
CA SER A 168 -50.75 7.79 -27.31
C SER A 168 -50.89 6.68 -28.37
N THR A 169 -50.72 5.42 -27.95
CA THR A 169 -51.76 4.35 -27.92
C THR A 169 -51.23 3.07 -27.22
N VAL A 170 -52.10 2.07 -27.05
CA VAL A 170 -52.27 1.16 -25.91
C VAL A 170 -51.77 -0.27 -26.19
N ALA A 171 -51.19 -0.90 -25.16
CA ALA A 171 -51.06 -2.34 -24.84
C ALA A 171 -50.57 -3.37 -25.89
N SER A 172 -49.42 -4.00 -25.57
CA SER A 172 -49.34 -5.46 -25.50
C SER A 172 -48.29 -5.87 -24.46
N SER A 173 -48.69 -6.74 -23.53
CA SER A 173 -47.82 -7.35 -22.54
C SER A 173 -46.92 -8.39 -23.21
N THR A 174 -45.68 -8.01 -23.47
CA THR A 174 -44.56 -8.92 -23.71
C THR A 174 -43.46 -8.51 -22.74
N SER A 175 -42.95 -9.47 -21.96
CA SER A 175 -41.83 -9.22 -21.05
C SER A 175 -40.70 -8.57 -21.84
N PRO A 176 -40.21 -7.38 -21.45
CA PRO A 176 -39.15 -6.74 -22.20
C PRO A 176 -37.88 -7.57 -22.08
N ALA A 177 -37.16 -7.74 -23.19
CA ALA A 177 -35.77 -8.15 -23.14
C ALA A 177 -35.01 -7.16 -22.25
N PRO A 178 -34.09 -7.63 -21.38
CA PRO A 178 -33.46 -6.75 -20.41
C PRO A 178 -32.72 -5.62 -21.12
N SER A 179 -33.03 -4.40 -20.72
CA SER A 179 -32.38 -3.20 -21.23
C SER A 179 -30.89 -3.23 -20.83
N ARG A 180 -30.05 -2.44 -21.52
CA ARG A 180 -28.63 -2.29 -21.13
C ARG A 180 -28.48 -1.85 -19.67
N ASP A 181 -29.46 -1.13 -19.14
CA ASP A 181 -29.51 -0.67 -17.74
C ASP A 181 -29.83 -1.82 -16.78
N GLU A 182 -30.77 -2.72 -17.10
CA GLU A 182 -31.03 -3.92 -16.29
C GLU A 182 -29.84 -4.92 -16.28
N MET A 183 -29.09 -4.99 -17.38
CA MET A 183 -27.85 -5.78 -17.47
C MET A 183 -26.73 -5.20 -16.60
N SER A 184 -26.66 -3.87 -16.51
CA SER A 184 -25.76 -3.16 -15.61
C SER A 184 -26.17 -3.41 -14.16
N GLU A 185 -27.44 -3.21 -13.82
CA GLU A 185 -27.98 -3.38 -12.45
C GLU A 185 -27.86 -4.81 -11.91
N SER A 186 -28.13 -5.84 -12.72
CA SER A 186 -27.96 -7.24 -12.31
C SER A 186 -26.50 -7.64 -12.08
N HIS A 187 -25.59 -7.11 -12.90
CA HIS A 187 -24.15 -7.29 -12.75
C HIS A 187 -23.61 -6.64 -11.46
N PHE A 188 -24.04 -5.40 -11.17
CA PHE A 188 -23.72 -4.71 -9.91
C PHE A 188 -24.28 -5.49 -8.72
N SER A 189 -25.53 -5.95 -8.79
CA SER A 189 -26.18 -6.72 -7.71
C SER A 189 -25.43 -8.01 -7.32
N PHE A 190 -24.90 -8.77 -8.27
CA PHE A 190 -24.12 -9.99 -7.96
C PHE A 190 -22.80 -9.69 -7.24
N LEU A 191 -22.06 -8.68 -7.72
CA LEU A 191 -20.77 -8.30 -7.13
C LEU A 191 -20.94 -7.59 -5.79
N ASP A 192 -22.02 -6.83 -5.62
CA ASP A 192 -22.40 -6.22 -4.34
C ASP A 192 -22.77 -7.28 -3.32
N ALA A 193 -23.55 -8.30 -3.71
CA ALA A 193 -23.87 -9.44 -2.84
C ALA A 193 -22.59 -10.19 -2.39
N ARG A 194 -21.61 -10.34 -3.30
CA ARG A 194 -20.31 -10.94 -2.96
C ARG A 194 -19.52 -10.08 -1.99
N THR A 195 -19.50 -8.76 -2.20
CA THR A 195 -18.87 -7.81 -1.27
C THR A 195 -19.47 -7.94 0.14
N GLN A 196 -20.80 -7.97 0.22
CA GLN A 196 -21.49 -8.13 1.50
C GLN A 196 -21.17 -9.47 2.16
N GLN A 197 -21.06 -10.55 1.39
CA GLN A 197 -20.68 -11.87 1.92
C GLN A 197 -19.28 -11.84 2.54
N GLU A 198 -18.30 -11.19 1.89
CA GLU A 198 -16.94 -11.07 2.44
C GLU A 198 -16.91 -10.26 3.74
N ILE A 199 -17.67 -9.16 3.81
CA ILE A 199 -17.81 -8.35 5.03
C ILE A 199 -18.43 -9.17 6.17
N VAL A 200 -19.48 -9.94 5.89
CA VAL A 200 -20.13 -10.79 6.91
C VAL A 200 -19.18 -11.87 7.42
N LEU A 201 -18.43 -12.53 6.53
CA LEU A 201 -17.45 -13.54 6.92
C LEU A 201 -16.33 -12.96 7.79
N ASP A 202 -15.80 -11.79 7.44
CA ASP A 202 -14.78 -11.13 8.25
C ASP A 202 -15.32 -10.65 9.59
N THR A 203 -16.51 -10.04 9.61
CA THR A 203 -17.15 -9.56 10.85
C THR A 203 -17.47 -10.71 11.81
N ALA A 204 -17.73 -11.92 11.28
CA ALA A 204 -17.91 -13.11 12.10
C ALA A 204 -16.59 -13.72 12.62
N LYS A 205 -15.46 -13.45 11.94
CA LYS A 205 -14.15 -14.03 12.24
C LYS A 205 -13.29 -13.15 13.16
N TYR A 206 -13.40 -11.84 13.06
CA TYR A 206 -12.59 -10.87 13.82
C TYR A 206 -13.40 -10.24 14.96
N PRO A 207 -12.73 -9.66 15.98
CA PRO A 207 -13.40 -8.96 17.06
C PRO A 207 -14.35 -7.86 16.57
N ALA A 208 -15.38 -7.61 17.37
CA ALA A 208 -16.43 -6.65 17.07
C ALA A 208 -15.88 -5.24 16.87
N LEU A 209 -16.53 -4.47 15.97
CA LEU A 209 -16.15 -3.11 15.60
C LEU A 209 -16.73 -2.05 16.56
N ASP A 210 -17.31 -2.46 17.69
CA ASP A 210 -17.79 -1.54 18.71
C ASP A 210 -16.62 -0.82 19.41
N ALA A 211 -16.92 0.34 19.99
CA ALA A 211 -15.88 1.19 20.58
C ALA A 211 -15.11 0.48 21.71
N THR A 212 -15.78 -0.32 22.53
CA THR A 212 -15.16 -0.97 23.70
C THR A 212 -14.13 -2.01 23.25
N SER A 213 -14.52 -2.88 22.31
CA SER A 213 -13.64 -3.91 21.77
C SER A 213 -12.44 -3.31 21.04
N GLN A 214 -12.66 -2.31 20.20
CA GLN A 214 -11.59 -1.67 19.42
C GLN A 214 -10.63 -0.86 20.32
N ASP A 215 -11.14 -0.18 21.34
CA ASP A 215 -10.29 0.56 22.28
C ASP A 215 -9.42 -0.39 23.14
N TYR A 216 -9.97 -1.56 23.53
CA TYR A 216 -9.20 -2.60 24.20
C TYR A 216 -8.04 -3.12 23.32
N ILE A 217 -8.31 -3.40 22.04
CA ILE A 217 -7.28 -3.83 21.07
C ILE A 217 -6.19 -2.77 20.93
N VAL A 218 -6.57 -1.50 20.76
CA VAL A 218 -5.62 -0.38 20.63
C VAL A 218 -4.77 -0.23 21.88
N GLN A 219 -5.37 -0.32 23.06
CA GLN A 219 -4.62 -0.27 24.32
C GLN A 219 -3.58 -1.40 24.39
N LYS A 220 -4.01 -2.64 24.12
CA LYS A 220 -3.13 -3.82 24.16
C LYS A 220 -2.02 -3.77 23.12
N TYR A 221 -2.30 -3.21 21.95
CA TYR A 221 -1.30 -2.97 20.92
C TYR A 221 -0.21 -1.98 21.38
N ARG A 222 -0.60 -0.91 22.07
CA ARG A 222 0.35 0.07 22.63
C ARG A 222 1.16 -0.50 23.79
N GLU A 223 0.56 -1.36 24.63
CA GLU A 223 1.29 -2.13 25.65
C GLU A 223 2.33 -3.07 25.01
N LEU A 224 1.96 -3.73 23.90
CA LEU A 224 2.88 -4.57 23.12
C LEU A 224 4.04 -3.75 22.53
N GLU A 225 3.78 -2.57 21.97
CA GLU A 225 4.85 -1.69 21.46
C GLU A 225 5.87 -1.35 22.55
N GLN A 226 5.40 -1.00 23.76
CA GLN A 226 6.27 -0.74 24.91
C GLN A 226 7.08 -1.97 25.31
N ARG A 227 6.46 -3.16 25.29
CA ARG A 227 7.16 -4.43 25.58
C ARG A 227 8.24 -4.73 24.54
N ILE A 228 7.97 -4.56 23.26
CA ILE A 228 8.95 -4.72 22.17
C ILE A 228 10.11 -3.74 22.34
N ALA A 229 9.81 -2.47 22.65
CA ALA A 229 10.80 -1.44 22.87
C ALA A 229 11.70 -1.73 24.07
N SER A 230 11.13 -2.15 25.20
CA SER A 230 11.87 -2.50 26.41
C SER A 230 12.77 -3.73 26.26
N GLN A 231 12.46 -4.63 25.33
CA GLN A 231 13.33 -5.76 24.97
C GLN A 231 14.45 -5.39 23.98
N GLY A 232 14.52 -4.13 23.52
CA GLY A 232 15.56 -3.68 22.58
C GLY A 232 15.36 -4.24 21.16
N LEU A 233 14.17 -4.73 20.80
CA LEU A 233 13.95 -5.37 19.49
C LEU A 233 14.02 -4.40 18.31
N TYR A 234 14.01 -3.09 18.54
CA TYR A 234 14.31 -2.10 17.51
C TYR A 234 15.81 -1.91 17.26
N ASP A 235 16.67 -2.39 18.15
CA ASP A 235 18.12 -2.22 18.01
C ASP A 235 18.67 -3.16 16.93
N CYS A 236 19.34 -2.57 15.96
CA CYS A 236 19.93 -3.31 14.85
C CYS A 236 21.26 -3.93 15.24
N ASN A 237 21.31 -5.27 15.28
CA ASN A 237 22.56 -6.00 15.39
C ASN A 237 23.32 -6.00 14.04
N TYR A 238 24.30 -5.12 13.90
CA TYR A 238 25.10 -4.98 12.67
C TYR A 238 25.87 -6.26 12.28
N TRP A 239 26.13 -7.19 13.20
CA TRP A 239 26.72 -8.50 12.87
C TRP A 239 25.80 -9.36 11.99
N GLY A 240 24.49 -9.10 12.01
CA GLY A 240 23.57 -9.66 11.03
C GLY A 240 23.98 -9.27 9.61
N TYR A 241 24.12 -7.97 9.34
CA TYR A 241 24.51 -7.47 8.01
C TYR A 241 25.92 -7.88 7.59
N PHE A 242 26.85 -8.08 8.51
CA PHE A 242 28.17 -8.65 8.16
C PHE A 242 28.03 -10.03 7.48
N ARG A 243 27.20 -10.93 8.04
CA ARG A 243 26.94 -12.26 7.44
C ARG A 243 26.31 -12.13 6.06
N GLU A 244 25.43 -11.16 5.88
CA GLU A 244 24.77 -10.89 4.61
C GLU A 244 25.76 -10.35 3.58
N CYS A 245 26.67 -9.44 3.97
CA CYS A 245 27.77 -8.97 3.12
C CYS A 245 28.68 -10.12 2.66
N CYS A 246 28.95 -11.12 3.51
CA CYS A 246 29.68 -12.33 3.09
C CYS A 246 28.92 -13.08 1.99
N ARG A 247 27.60 -13.26 2.12
CA ARG A 247 26.77 -13.90 1.07
C ARG A 247 26.76 -13.09 -0.22
N TYR A 248 26.62 -11.76 -0.12
CA TYR A 248 26.64 -10.87 -1.28
C TYR A 248 27.96 -10.99 -2.03
N THR A 249 29.07 -10.96 -1.29
CA THR A 249 30.41 -11.11 -1.85
C THR A 249 30.58 -12.47 -2.51
N LEU A 250 30.09 -13.55 -1.88
CA LEU A 250 30.12 -14.89 -2.46
C LEU A 250 29.35 -14.95 -3.79
N PHE A 251 28.11 -14.48 -3.84
CA PHE A 251 27.32 -14.49 -5.07
C PHE A 251 27.91 -13.60 -6.16
N ALA A 252 28.44 -12.43 -5.82
CA ALA A 252 29.14 -11.56 -6.75
C ALA A 252 30.41 -12.24 -7.30
N ALA A 253 31.22 -12.86 -6.44
CA ALA A 253 32.44 -13.57 -6.83
C ALA A 253 32.14 -14.78 -7.72
N LEU A 254 31.11 -15.57 -7.39
CA LEU A 254 30.67 -16.69 -8.23
C LEU A 254 30.17 -16.20 -9.58
N SER A 255 29.32 -15.16 -9.60
CA SER A 255 28.84 -14.57 -10.85
C SER A 255 29.99 -14.10 -11.74
N TYR A 256 30.96 -13.38 -11.17
CA TYR A 256 32.13 -12.90 -11.89
C TYR A 256 33.03 -14.05 -12.39
N THR A 257 33.29 -15.05 -11.54
CA THR A 257 34.13 -16.20 -11.90
C THR A 257 33.53 -17.00 -13.06
N PHE A 258 32.23 -17.31 -12.99
CA PHE A 258 31.55 -18.00 -14.09
C PHE A 258 31.45 -17.17 -15.36
N LEU A 259 31.40 -15.83 -15.25
CA LEU A 259 31.47 -14.95 -16.41
C LEU A 259 32.83 -15.10 -17.11
N GLN A 260 33.93 -15.12 -16.36
CA GLN A 260 35.29 -15.30 -16.89
C GLN A 260 35.50 -16.69 -17.50
N TRP A 261 34.88 -17.74 -16.94
CA TRP A 261 34.94 -19.10 -17.50
C TRP A 261 34.04 -19.32 -18.72
N GLY A 262 33.27 -18.30 -19.14
CA GLY A 262 32.33 -18.42 -20.26
C GLY A 262 31.04 -19.18 -19.91
N TRP A 263 30.79 -19.47 -18.62
CA TRP A 263 29.59 -20.15 -18.13
C TRP A 263 28.49 -19.11 -17.87
N TYR A 264 28.07 -18.44 -18.94
CA TYR A 264 27.25 -17.22 -18.88
C TYR A 264 25.91 -17.40 -18.15
N MET A 265 25.22 -18.52 -18.37
CA MET A 265 23.91 -18.75 -17.73
C MET A 265 24.04 -18.99 -16.22
N LEU A 266 25.12 -19.65 -15.78
CA LEU A 266 25.38 -19.84 -14.35
C LEU A 266 25.85 -18.53 -13.70
N SER A 267 26.64 -17.73 -14.42
CA SER A 267 26.96 -16.36 -13.99
C SER A 267 25.70 -15.52 -13.78
N ALA A 268 24.75 -15.57 -14.72
CA ALA A 268 23.47 -14.86 -14.63
C ALA A 268 22.65 -15.34 -13.42
N PHE A 269 22.63 -16.65 -13.18
CA PHE A 269 21.93 -17.24 -12.02
C PHE A 269 22.45 -16.67 -10.70
N PHE A 270 23.77 -16.66 -10.50
CA PHE A 270 24.35 -16.10 -9.28
C PHE A 270 24.21 -14.59 -9.16
N LEU A 271 24.17 -13.86 -10.29
CA LEU A 271 23.81 -12.43 -10.27
C LEU A 271 22.37 -12.22 -9.80
N GLY A 272 21.45 -13.08 -10.26
CA GLY A 272 20.06 -13.09 -9.79
C GLY A 272 19.97 -13.40 -8.29
N CYS A 273 20.73 -14.37 -7.78
CA CYS A 273 20.80 -14.67 -6.34
C CYS A 273 21.30 -13.46 -5.54
N LEU A 274 22.32 -12.75 -6.04
CA LEU A 274 22.80 -11.52 -5.42
C LEU A 274 21.69 -10.47 -5.34
N TRP A 275 20.99 -10.19 -6.45
CA TRP A 275 19.91 -9.22 -6.46
C TRP A 275 18.73 -9.60 -5.58
N HIS A 276 18.33 -10.88 -5.55
CA HIS A 276 17.30 -11.39 -4.66
C HIS A 276 17.62 -11.06 -3.19
N GLN A 277 18.86 -11.34 -2.77
CA GLN A 277 19.30 -11.14 -1.39
C GLN A 277 19.52 -9.66 -1.02
N LEU A 278 19.96 -8.83 -1.96
CA LEU A 278 20.18 -7.40 -1.72
C LEU A 278 18.88 -6.63 -1.49
N VAL A 279 17.77 -7.04 -2.11
CA VAL A 279 16.48 -6.35 -1.95
C VAL A 279 16.01 -6.34 -0.49
N PHE A 280 16.31 -7.38 0.29
CA PHE A 280 15.97 -7.39 1.71
C PHE A 280 16.65 -6.26 2.49
N THR A 281 17.90 -5.94 2.14
CA THR A 281 18.61 -4.81 2.77
C THR A 281 18.08 -3.47 2.27
N VAL A 282 17.68 -3.38 1.00
CA VAL A 282 16.98 -2.20 0.46
C VAL A 282 15.67 -1.97 1.22
N HIS A 283 14.90 -3.03 1.48
CA HIS A 283 13.64 -2.98 2.22
C HIS A 283 13.85 -2.49 3.66
N ASP A 284 14.79 -3.10 4.39
CA ASP A 284 15.14 -2.69 5.76
C ASP A 284 15.56 -1.21 5.81
N ALA A 285 16.41 -0.80 4.87
CA ALA A 285 16.89 0.58 4.77
C ALA A 285 15.77 1.56 4.40
N GLY A 286 14.85 1.13 3.54
CA GLY A 286 13.69 1.89 3.12
C GLY A 286 12.76 2.24 4.28
N HIS A 287 12.64 1.32 5.24
CA HIS A 287 11.88 1.45 6.48
C HIS A 287 12.65 2.01 7.67
N MET A 288 13.90 2.42 7.48
CA MET A 288 14.75 2.93 8.56
C MET A 288 15.13 1.89 9.61
N GLY A 289 15.12 0.60 9.29
CA GLY A 289 15.41 -0.48 10.22
C GLY A 289 16.89 -0.75 10.47
N ILE A 290 17.83 -0.05 9.80
CA ILE A 290 19.27 -0.34 9.91
C ILE A 290 19.94 0.60 10.92
N THR A 291 19.92 1.90 10.65
CA THR A 291 20.55 2.91 11.54
C THR A 291 19.51 3.82 12.18
N HIS A 292 18.25 3.71 11.77
CA HIS A 292 17.16 4.60 12.15
C HIS A 292 17.37 6.06 11.70
N HIS A 293 18.44 6.38 10.96
CA HIS A 293 18.76 7.74 10.53
C HIS A 293 18.40 7.98 9.06
N PHE A 294 17.41 8.84 8.78
CA PHE A 294 16.75 8.99 7.47
C PHE A 294 17.70 9.03 6.28
N HIS A 295 18.66 9.96 6.31
CA HIS A 295 19.59 10.13 5.18
C HIS A 295 20.55 8.95 5.04
N LEU A 296 20.94 8.30 6.14
CA LEU A 296 21.91 7.22 6.09
C LEU A 296 21.27 5.98 5.47
N ASP A 297 20.15 5.52 6.02
CA ASP A 297 19.48 4.32 5.46
C ASP A 297 18.91 4.61 4.07
N THR A 298 18.35 5.80 3.82
CA THR A 298 17.89 6.13 2.46
C THR A 298 19.06 6.12 1.46
N THR A 299 20.25 6.58 1.83
CA THR A 299 21.44 6.51 0.95
C THR A 299 21.92 5.08 0.76
N ILE A 300 21.96 4.27 1.82
CA ILE A 300 22.31 2.84 1.74
C ILE A 300 21.36 2.14 0.76
N GLY A 301 20.05 2.31 0.96
CA GLY A 301 19.03 1.71 0.11
C GLY A 301 19.08 2.22 -1.33
N MET A 302 19.25 3.52 -1.57
CA MET A 302 19.41 4.07 -2.93
C MET A 302 20.68 3.55 -3.63
N THR A 303 21.78 3.41 -2.90
CA THR A 303 23.03 2.87 -3.45
C THR A 303 22.81 1.44 -3.94
N ILE A 304 22.26 0.59 -3.10
CA ILE A 304 22.00 -0.81 -3.45
C ILE A 304 20.93 -0.91 -4.55
N ALA A 305 19.79 -0.22 -4.38
CA ALA A 305 18.69 -0.29 -5.32
C ALA A 305 19.06 0.25 -6.70
N SER A 306 19.65 1.46 -6.78
CA SER A 306 19.87 2.14 -8.06
C SER A 306 21.18 1.74 -8.73
N TYR A 307 22.31 1.69 -8.00
CA TYR A 307 23.63 1.43 -8.59
C TYR A 307 23.86 -0.06 -8.88
N ILE A 308 23.30 -0.94 -8.03
CA ILE A 308 23.48 -2.39 -8.15
C ILE A 308 22.24 -3.05 -8.75
N GLY A 309 21.04 -2.62 -8.36
CA GLY A 309 19.78 -3.22 -8.79
C GLY A 309 19.06 -2.52 -9.95
N GLY A 310 19.45 -1.31 -10.35
CA GLY A 310 18.76 -0.53 -11.37
C GLY A 310 17.34 -0.07 -11.00
N LEU A 311 16.96 -0.03 -9.72
CA LEU A 311 15.63 0.35 -9.23
C LEU A 311 15.66 1.64 -8.41
N SER A 312 14.52 2.30 -8.24
CA SER A 312 14.38 3.48 -7.38
C SER A 312 13.80 3.09 -6.02
N LEU A 313 14.57 3.31 -4.96
CA LEU A 313 14.08 3.25 -3.59
C LEU A 313 13.03 4.34 -3.36
N CYS A 314 13.18 5.53 -3.93
CA CYS A 314 12.21 6.61 -3.72
C CYS A 314 10.84 6.27 -4.31
N TRP A 315 10.80 5.64 -5.48
CA TRP A 315 9.55 5.07 -6.02
C TRP A 315 8.96 4.06 -5.06
N TRP A 316 9.77 3.10 -4.61
CA TRP A 316 9.33 2.06 -3.71
C TRP A 316 8.77 2.65 -2.41
N LYS A 317 9.44 3.64 -1.78
CA LYS A 317 8.94 4.33 -0.59
C LYS A 317 7.63 5.06 -0.87
N HIS A 318 7.52 5.75 -2.01
CA HIS A 318 6.29 6.47 -2.36
C HIS A 318 5.08 5.54 -2.48
N ASN A 319 5.31 4.36 -3.05
CA ASN A 319 4.29 3.34 -3.27
C ASN A 319 3.96 2.57 -1.99
N HIS A 320 4.99 2.00 -1.38
CA HIS A 320 4.88 1.07 -0.26
C HIS A 320 4.39 1.75 1.03
N ASN A 321 4.71 3.03 1.26
CA ASN A 321 4.11 3.75 2.40
C ASN A 321 2.60 3.97 2.25
N VAL A 322 2.07 4.03 1.03
CA VAL A 322 0.62 4.07 0.82
C VAL A 322 0.04 2.70 1.12
N HIS A 323 0.65 1.64 0.59
CA HIS A 323 0.27 0.26 0.89
C HIS A 323 0.13 0.01 2.40
N HIS A 324 1.13 0.37 3.21
CA HIS A 324 1.10 0.24 4.68
C HIS A 324 -0.06 0.94 5.42
N ILE A 325 -0.69 1.96 4.83
CA ILE A 325 -1.82 2.70 5.42
C ILE A 325 -3.16 2.09 4.99
N VAL A 326 -3.22 1.64 3.74
CA VAL A 326 -4.43 1.16 3.10
C VAL A 326 -4.32 -0.28 2.62
N THR A 327 -3.58 -1.12 3.34
CA THR A 327 -3.25 -2.50 2.98
C THR A 327 -4.48 -3.27 2.49
N ASN A 328 -4.36 -3.90 1.32
CA ASN A 328 -5.39 -4.67 0.62
C ASN A 328 -6.69 -3.93 0.27
N ALA A 329 -6.73 -2.59 0.28
CA ALA A 329 -7.89 -1.84 -0.19
C ALA A 329 -7.86 -1.71 -1.73
N PRO A 330 -8.79 -2.33 -2.49
CA PRO A 330 -8.72 -2.38 -3.96
C PRO A 330 -8.62 -1.01 -4.64
N GLU A 331 -9.28 0.01 -4.10
CA GLU A 331 -9.29 1.38 -4.63
C GLU A 331 -8.01 2.15 -4.35
N HIS A 332 -7.31 1.79 -3.26
CA HIS A 332 -6.34 2.69 -2.63
C HIS A 332 -4.93 2.13 -2.59
N ASP A 333 -4.79 0.80 -2.50
CA ASP A 333 -3.53 0.12 -2.35
C ASP A 333 -2.87 -0.15 -3.71
N PRO A 334 -1.74 0.49 -4.04
CA PRO A 334 -1.07 0.25 -5.31
C PRO A 334 -0.43 -1.14 -5.44
N ASP A 335 -0.17 -1.84 -4.33
CA ASP A 335 0.53 -3.14 -4.31
C ASP A 335 -0.39 -4.32 -4.71
N ILE A 336 -1.68 -4.06 -4.96
CA ILE A 336 -2.64 -5.06 -5.47
C ILE A 336 -3.32 -4.63 -6.77
N GLN A 337 -2.91 -3.50 -7.35
CA GLN A 337 -3.49 -2.89 -8.54
C GLN A 337 -2.75 -3.30 -9.81
N HIS A 338 -2.92 -4.56 -10.22
CA HIS A 338 -2.14 -5.18 -11.31
C HIS A 338 -2.93 -5.43 -12.61
N MET A 339 -3.98 -4.64 -12.83
CA MET A 339 -4.75 -4.70 -14.08
C MET A 339 -3.83 -4.45 -15.29
N PRO A 340 -3.95 -5.22 -16.38
CA PRO A 340 -4.97 -6.23 -16.66
C PRO A 340 -4.60 -7.68 -16.25
N PHE A 341 -3.45 -7.90 -15.61
CA PHE A 341 -2.89 -9.25 -15.42
C PHE A 341 -3.42 -9.99 -14.19
N PHE A 342 -3.62 -9.28 -13.08
CA PHE A 342 -4.17 -9.87 -11.86
C PHE A 342 -5.27 -9.00 -11.27
N ALA A 343 -6.29 -9.67 -10.74
CA ALA A 343 -7.35 -9.10 -9.92
C ALA A 343 -7.53 -10.00 -8.71
N ILE A 344 -7.20 -9.49 -7.52
CA ILE A 344 -7.32 -10.23 -6.26
C ILE A 344 -8.67 -10.01 -5.57
N SER A 345 -9.46 -9.05 -6.08
CA SER A 345 -10.80 -8.73 -5.61
C SER A 345 -11.74 -8.66 -6.80
N HIS A 346 -12.97 -9.12 -6.61
CA HIS A 346 -14.04 -9.03 -7.60
C HIS A 346 -14.43 -7.59 -7.92
N ARG A 347 -14.12 -6.63 -7.02
CA ARG A 347 -14.32 -5.19 -7.25
C ARG A 347 -13.52 -4.63 -8.43
N LEU A 348 -12.43 -5.30 -8.83
CA LEU A 348 -11.66 -4.92 -10.03
C LEU A 348 -12.36 -5.31 -11.34
N LEU A 349 -13.40 -6.17 -11.28
CA LEU A 349 -14.17 -6.60 -12.46
C LEU A 349 -15.25 -5.59 -12.88
N THR A 350 -15.52 -4.54 -12.09
CA THR A 350 -16.47 -3.46 -12.43
C THR A 350 -15.81 -2.21 -13.04
N SER A 351 -14.51 -2.24 -13.28
CA SER A 351 -13.66 -1.05 -13.49
C SER A 351 -13.61 -0.15 -12.26
N LEU A 352 -12.41 0.11 -11.76
CA LEU A 352 -12.22 0.78 -10.48
C LEU A 352 -11.26 1.97 -10.60
N ARG A 353 -11.60 3.10 -9.99
CA ARG A 353 -10.69 4.25 -9.94
C ARG A 353 -9.64 4.05 -8.85
N SER A 354 -8.37 4.00 -9.25
CA SER A 354 -7.25 4.01 -8.31
C SER A 354 -7.04 5.43 -7.76
N THR A 355 -7.08 5.58 -6.44
CA THR A 355 -6.76 6.86 -5.78
C THR A 355 -5.27 7.14 -5.75
N TYR A 356 -4.44 6.10 -5.87
CA TYR A 356 -2.98 6.25 -5.94
C TYR A 356 -2.53 6.73 -7.33
N TYR A 357 -2.94 6.02 -8.39
CA TYR A 357 -2.55 6.36 -9.76
C TYR A 357 -3.39 7.50 -10.37
N GLY A 358 -4.58 7.76 -9.83
CA GLY A 358 -5.51 8.77 -10.35
C GLY A 358 -6.20 8.36 -11.65
N ILE A 359 -6.14 7.08 -12.03
CA ILE A 359 -6.70 6.52 -13.27
C ILE A 359 -7.80 5.51 -12.98
N VAL A 360 -8.69 5.30 -13.94
CA VAL A 360 -9.65 4.18 -13.92
C VAL A 360 -8.97 2.94 -14.48
N MET A 361 -8.82 1.91 -13.65
CA MET A 361 -8.38 0.58 -14.05
C MET A 361 -9.55 -0.13 -14.72
N LYS A 362 -9.61 -0.04 -16.05
CA LYS A 362 -10.73 -0.53 -16.84
C LYS A 362 -10.73 -2.06 -16.89
N TYR A 363 -11.91 -2.67 -16.74
CA TYR A 363 -12.14 -4.08 -17.07
C TYR A 363 -12.36 -4.24 -18.58
N ASP A 364 -11.29 -3.96 -19.33
CA ASP A 364 -11.27 -3.94 -20.79
C ASP A 364 -11.08 -5.34 -21.41
N PHE A 365 -10.89 -5.39 -22.73
CA PHE A 365 -10.72 -6.66 -23.44
C PHE A 365 -9.50 -7.46 -22.95
N ALA A 366 -8.37 -6.79 -22.67
CA ALA A 366 -7.17 -7.46 -22.17
C ALA A 366 -7.43 -8.03 -20.77
N ALA A 367 -8.05 -7.25 -19.88
CA ALA A 367 -8.41 -7.71 -18.55
C ALA A 367 -9.37 -8.92 -18.61
N LYS A 368 -10.39 -8.89 -19.45
CA LYS A 368 -11.31 -10.03 -19.65
C LYS A 368 -10.60 -11.30 -20.10
N MET A 369 -9.59 -11.18 -20.96
CA MET A 369 -8.80 -12.32 -21.41
C MET A 369 -7.87 -12.86 -20.31
N PHE A 370 -7.04 -12.01 -19.72
CA PHE A 370 -6.02 -12.43 -18.77
C PHE A 370 -6.63 -12.89 -17.44
N LEU A 371 -7.63 -12.18 -16.91
CA LEU A 371 -8.20 -12.48 -15.59
C LEU A 371 -8.96 -13.80 -15.52
N GLN A 372 -9.43 -14.34 -16.65
CA GLN A 372 -10.05 -15.67 -16.71
C GLN A 372 -9.04 -16.82 -16.55
N VAL A 373 -7.76 -16.55 -16.74
CA VAL A 373 -6.68 -17.54 -16.66
C VAL A 373 -5.54 -17.12 -15.72
N GLN A 374 -5.73 -16.05 -14.95
CA GLN A 374 -4.71 -15.44 -14.11
C GLN A 374 -4.05 -16.41 -13.13
N ASN A 375 -4.81 -17.39 -12.62
CA ASN A 375 -4.30 -18.42 -11.71
C ASN A 375 -3.23 -19.32 -12.38
N TYR A 376 -3.33 -19.58 -13.69
CA TYR A 376 -2.32 -20.30 -14.45
C TYR A 376 -1.15 -19.41 -14.86
N LEU A 377 -1.42 -18.12 -15.07
CA LEU A 377 -0.41 -17.14 -15.46
C LEU A 377 0.41 -16.59 -14.30
N TYR A 378 0.04 -16.88 -13.05
CA TYR A 378 0.68 -16.35 -11.85
C TYR A 378 2.21 -16.51 -11.87
N TYR A 379 2.73 -17.73 -11.84
CA TYR A 379 4.18 -17.96 -11.84
C TYR A 379 4.87 -17.48 -13.13
N PRO A 380 4.34 -17.75 -14.35
CA PRO A 380 4.90 -17.20 -15.57
C PRO A 380 5.06 -15.68 -15.54
N ILE A 381 4.08 -14.93 -15.04
CA ILE A 381 4.16 -13.47 -14.95
C ILE A 381 5.11 -13.04 -13.83
N MET A 382 5.14 -13.73 -12.70
CA MET A 382 6.09 -13.43 -11.61
C MET A 382 7.55 -13.53 -12.05
N CYS A 383 7.87 -14.39 -13.03
CA CYS A 383 9.19 -14.45 -13.67
C CYS A 383 9.59 -13.13 -14.37
N PHE A 384 8.63 -12.30 -14.76
CA PHE A 384 8.86 -11.01 -15.42
C PHE A 384 8.51 -9.79 -14.54
N ALA A 385 8.04 -10.01 -13.31
CA ALA A 385 7.58 -8.92 -12.44
C ALA A 385 8.66 -7.86 -12.18
N ARG A 386 9.95 -8.24 -12.16
CA ARG A 386 11.06 -7.29 -12.05
C ARG A 386 11.07 -6.22 -13.15
N PHE A 387 10.67 -6.57 -14.38
CA PHE A 387 10.61 -5.59 -15.47
C PHE A 387 9.52 -4.53 -15.24
N ASN A 388 8.41 -4.92 -14.60
CA ASN A 388 7.40 -3.96 -14.17
C ASN A 388 7.95 -3.00 -13.10
N LEU A 389 8.79 -3.49 -12.18
CA LEU A 389 9.47 -2.63 -11.20
C LEU A 389 10.38 -1.58 -11.85
N TYR A 390 11.07 -1.92 -12.96
CA TYR A 390 11.82 -0.92 -13.73
C TYR A 390 10.89 0.12 -14.34
N ALA A 391 9.79 -0.28 -14.96
CA ALA A 391 8.83 0.65 -15.56
C ALA A 391 8.29 1.64 -14.51
N LEU A 392 7.92 1.14 -13.33
CA LEU A 392 7.42 1.96 -12.23
C LEU A 392 8.51 2.86 -11.63
N SER A 393 9.72 2.33 -11.40
CA SER A 393 10.88 3.09 -10.91
C SER A 393 11.25 4.24 -11.85
N TYR A 394 11.40 3.94 -13.14
CA TYR A 394 11.81 4.93 -14.13
C TYR A 394 10.70 5.93 -14.42
N GLY A 395 9.44 5.50 -14.45
CA GLY A 395 8.30 6.39 -14.53
C GLY A 395 8.27 7.40 -13.38
N HIS A 396 8.54 6.96 -12.15
CA HIS A 396 8.65 7.86 -11.00
C HIS A 396 9.79 8.88 -11.15
N LEU A 397 10.98 8.41 -11.57
CA LEU A 397 12.15 9.27 -11.76
C LEU A 397 11.98 10.28 -12.90
N PHE A 398 11.44 9.87 -14.05
CA PHE A 398 11.28 10.75 -15.22
C PHE A 398 10.15 11.75 -15.04
N LEU A 399 9.02 11.33 -14.49
CA LEU A 399 7.89 12.23 -14.20
C LEU A 399 8.17 13.15 -12.99
N GLY A 400 9.27 12.92 -12.26
CA GLY A 400 9.67 13.74 -11.12
C GLY A 400 8.63 13.72 -10.01
N LYS A 401 8.10 12.53 -9.71
CA LYS A 401 7.08 12.31 -8.67
C LYS A 401 7.66 12.33 -7.24
N GLY A 402 8.99 12.25 -7.10
CA GLY A 402 9.68 12.34 -5.82
C GLY A 402 9.73 13.76 -5.23
N PRO A 403 10.29 13.92 -4.01
CA PRO A 403 10.39 15.22 -3.33
C PRO A 403 11.22 16.21 -4.15
N LYS A 404 10.66 17.38 -4.46
CA LYS A 404 11.36 18.47 -5.18
C LYS A 404 11.96 19.53 -4.26
N LYS A 405 11.59 19.51 -2.98
CA LYS A 405 11.98 20.48 -1.96
C LYS A 405 12.26 19.75 -0.65
N GLY A 406 12.85 20.46 0.31
CA GLY A 406 13.27 19.88 1.59
C GLY A 406 14.56 19.05 1.43
N PRO A 407 15.09 18.45 2.50
CA PRO A 407 16.39 17.80 2.56
C PRO A 407 16.49 16.53 1.70
N ALA A 408 15.38 16.02 1.17
CA ALA A 408 15.35 14.88 0.23
C ALA A 408 15.39 15.31 -1.25
N TRP A 409 15.51 16.61 -1.56
CA TRP A 409 15.45 17.14 -2.94
C TRP A 409 16.45 16.49 -3.91
N TRP A 410 17.62 16.08 -3.39
CA TRP A 410 18.73 15.53 -4.17
C TRP A 410 18.58 14.03 -4.46
N HIS A 411 17.67 13.33 -3.79
CA HIS A 411 17.51 11.87 -3.91
C HIS A 411 17.24 11.45 -5.37
N ARG A 412 16.37 12.19 -6.07
CA ARG A 412 16.05 11.91 -7.48
C ARG A 412 17.30 11.86 -8.36
N TRP A 413 18.19 12.84 -8.20
CA TRP A 413 19.40 12.95 -9.01
C TRP A 413 20.41 11.87 -8.66
N TYR A 414 20.53 11.55 -7.37
CA TYR A 414 21.37 10.45 -6.89
C TYR A 414 20.95 9.10 -7.48
N GLU A 415 19.64 8.82 -7.51
CA GLU A 415 19.11 7.59 -8.12
C GLU A 415 19.25 7.58 -9.65
N ILE A 416 19.07 8.71 -10.34
CA ILE A 416 19.29 8.79 -11.80
C ILE A 416 20.75 8.45 -12.13
N VAL A 417 21.71 9.02 -11.40
CA VAL A 417 23.14 8.67 -11.57
C VAL A 417 23.36 7.19 -11.31
N GLY A 418 22.73 6.63 -10.26
CA GLY A 418 22.78 5.21 -9.95
C GLY A 418 22.25 4.32 -11.08
N VAL A 419 21.09 4.64 -11.65
CA VAL A 419 20.49 3.90 -12.77
C VAL A 419 21.37 3.99 -14.03
N CYS A 420 21.94 5.16 -14.32
CA CYS A 420 22.92 5.32 -15.41
C CYS A 420 24.17 4.47 -15.18
N PHE A 421 24.69 4.47 -13.94
CA PHE A 421 25.82 3.62 -13.55
C PHE A 421 25.47 2.14 -13.71
N PHE A 422 24.29 1.72 -13.26
CA PHE A 422 23.79 0.36 -13.39
C PHE A 422 23.82 -0.12 -14.85
N TRP A 423 23.20 0.64 -15.76
CA TRP A 423 23.20 0.27 -17.18
C TRP A 423 24.58 0.36 -17.84
N THR A 424 25.49 1.15 -17.29
CA THR A 424 26.87 1.20 -17.77
C THR A 424 27.62 -0.10 -17.42
N TRP A 425 27.57 -0.56 -16.17
CA TRP A 425 28.29 -1.79 -15.81
C TRP A 425 27.53 -3.05 -16.28
N PHE A 426 26.21 -3.10 -16.10
CA PHE A 426 25.41 -4.27 -16.46
C PHE A 426 25.11 -4.31 -17.96
N GLY A 427 24.50 -3.26 -18.50
CA GLY A 427 24.12 -3.20 -19.91
C GLY A 427 25.32 -3.17 -20.86
N TYR A 428 26.23 -2.22 -20.64
CA TYR A 428 27.41 -2.11 -21.51
C TYR A 428 28.54 -3.09 -21.12
N GLY A 429 28.93 -3.13 -19.85
CA GLY A 429 30.03 -3.98 -19.38
C GLY A 429 29.73 -5.49 -19.47
N VAL A 430 28.66 -5.95 -18.81
CA VAL A 430 28.31 -7.37 -18.80
C VAL A 430 27.67 -7.77 -20.13
N LEU A 431 26.50 -7.22 -20.48
CA LEU A 431 25.75 -7.72 -21.63
C LEU A 431 26.44 -7.43 -22.97
N TYR A 432 26.87 -6.20 -23.23
CA TYR A 432 27.41 -5.85 -24.54
C TYR A 432 28.88 -6.28 -24.73
N ARG A 433 29.77 -5.96 -23.77
CA ARG A 433 31.22 -6.20 -23.89
C ARG A 433 31.64 -7.64 -23.56
N SER A 434 31.01 -8.30 -22.60
CA SER A 434 31.48 -9.59 -22.08
C SER A 434 30.81 -10.81 -22.72
N LEU A 435 29.61 -10.66 -23.30
CA LEU A 435 28.86 -11.77 -23.88
C LEU A 435 29.03 -11.85 -25.41
N PRO A 436 29.25 -13.06 -25.97
CA PRO A 436 29.71 -13.25 -27.34
C PRO A 436 28.65 -12.99 -28.42
N ASN A 437 27.37 -13.25 -28.13
CA ASN A 437 26.29 -13.18 -29.13
C ASN A 437 24.94 -12.80 -28.50
N TRP A 438 23.97 -12.48 -29.36
CA TRP A 438 22.66 -11.96 -28.95
C TRP A 438 21.81 -12.96 -28.16
N SER A 439 21.85 -14.25 -28.52
CA SER A 439 21.11 -15.29 -27.79
C SER A 439 21.62 -15.43 -26.35
N THR A 440 22.94 -15.40 -26.15
CA THR A 440 23.55 -15.41 -24.81
C THR A 440 23.18 -14.16 -24.01
N ARG A 441 23.11 -12.98 -24.65
CA ARG A 441 22.70 -11.73 -24.01
C ARG A 441 21.27 -11.78 -23.50
N ILE A 442 20.34 -12.25 -24.34
CA ILE A 442 18.94 -12.42 -23.95
C ILE A 442 18.83 -13.47 -22.85
N GLY A 443 19.50 -14.61 -22.98
CA GLY A 443 19.50 -15.66 -21.95
C GLY A 443 20.03 -15.16 -20.60
N TYR A 444 21.14 -14.41 -20.61
CA TYR A 444 21.72 -13.82 -19.40
C TYR A 444 20.76 -12.82 -18.75
N LEU A 445 20.16 -11.93 -19.55
CA LEU A 445 19.17 -10.97 -19.08
C LEU A 445 17.98 -11.69 -18.44
N LEU A 446 17.39 -12.66 -19.13
CA LEU A 446 16.23 -13.39 -18.64
C LEU A 446 16.54 -14.17 -17.36
N ILE A 447 17.60 -14.98 -17.34
CA ILE A 447 17.94 -15.79 -16.15
C ILE A 447 18.22 -14.89 -14.94
N SER A 448 19.06 -13.86 -15.08
CA SER A 448 19.40 -12.98 -13.96
C SER A 448 18.18 -12.27 -13.37
N HIS A 449 17.14 -12.03 -14.16
CA HIS A 449 15.90 -11.39 -13.71
C HIS A 449 14.87 -12.40 -13.20
N MET A 450 14.74 -13.57 -13.83
CA MET A 450 13.78 -14.61 -13.43
C MET A 450 14.18 -15.27 -12.11
N VAL A 451 15.48 -15.37 -11.80
CA VAL A 451 15.97 -15.91 -10.53
C VAL A 451 15.54 -15.06 -9.33
N THR A 452 15.20 -13.77 -9.52
CA THR A 452 14.62 -12.95 -8.45
C THR A 452 13.12 -13.17 -8.26
N SER A 453 12.47 -14.01 -9.06
CA SER A 453 11.02 -14.23 -8.97
C SER A 453 10.50 -14.75 -7.62
N PRO A 454 11.24 -15.54 -6.81
CA PRO A 454 10.77 -15.96 -5.49
C PRO A 454 10.48 -14.78 -4.57
N LEU A 455 11.22 -13.67 -4.70
CA LEU A 455 10.95 -12.42 -4.00
C LEU A 455 9.56 -11.87 -4.34
N HIS A 456 9.20 -11.83 -5.62
CA HIS A 456 7.90 -11.31 -6.06
C HIS A 456 6.76 -12.20 -5.56
N VAL A 457 6.94 -13.53 -5.67
CA VAL A 457 5.99 -14.50 -5.13
C VAL A 457 5.82 -14.30 -3.63
N GLN A 458 6.89 -14.06 -2.88
CA GLN A 458 6.79 -13.90 -1.43
C GLN A 458 6.04 -12.64 -1.02
N ILE A 459 6.21 -11.53 -1.74
CA ILE A 459 5.47 -10.29 -1.48
C ILE A 459 3.97 -10.52 -1.75
N THR A 460 3.62 -11.12 -2.88
CA THR A 460 2.22 -11.36 -3.22
C THR A 460 1.58 -12.43 -2.33
N LEU A 461 2.37 -13.43 -1.89
CA LEU A 461 1.95 -14.50 -1.00
C LEU A 461 1.26 -13.96 0.25
N SER A 462 1.88 -12.98 0.90
CA SER A 462 1.41 -12.43 2.18
C SER A 462 0.18 -11.51 2.08
N HIS A 463 -0.27 -11.16 0.88
CA HIS A 463 -1.35 -10.19 0.67
C HIS A 463 -2.49 -10.72 -0.20
N PHE A 464 -2.19 -11.43 -1.29
CA PHE A 464 -3.19 -11.79 -2.30
C PHE A 464 -4.25 -12.77 -1.77
N ALA A 465 -3.90 -13.61 -0.80
CA ALA A 465 -4.82 -14.53 -0.14
C ALA A 465 -5.64 -13.86 0.97
N MET A 466 -5.25 -12.67 1.41
CA MET A 466 -5.82 -12.01 2.57
C MET A 466 -7.04 -11.17 2.21
N SER A 467 -7.80 -10.76 3.23
CA SER A 467 -9.05 -10.06 3.01
C SER A 467 -8.83 -8.73 2.29
N THR A 468 -9.74 -8.43 1.37
CA THR A 468 -9.87 -7.13 0.68
C THR A 468 -11.14 -6.40 1.10
N ALA A 469 -11.85 -6.90 2.12
CA ALA A 469 -13.08 -6.29 2.61
C ALA A 469 -12.80 -4.98 3.34
N ASP A 470 -13.68 -4.00 3.13
CA ASP A 470 -13.69 -2.76 3.90
C ASP A 470 -14.66 -2.90 5.07
N LEU A 471 -14.12 -2.96 6.30
CA LEU A 471 -14.90 -3.03 7.53
C LEU A 471 -15.26 -1.64 8.07
N GLY A 472 -14.90 -0.57 7.35
CA GLY A 472 -15.22 0.80 7.70
C GLY A 472 -14.24 1.45 8.68
N ILE A 473 -14.59 2.67 9.08
CA ILE A 473 -13.73 3.61 9.82
C ILE A 473 -13.48 3.24 11.30
N HIS A 474 -14.23 2.28 11.83
CA HIS A 474 -14.16 1.84 13.22
C HIS A 474 -13.12 0.75 13.46
N GLU A 475 -12.66 0.06 12.41
CA GLU A 475 -11.61 -0.95 12.54
C GLU A 475 -10.29 -0.29 12.96
N SER A 476 -9.71 -0.80 14.06
CA SER A 476 -8.43 -0.34 14.57
C SER A 476 -7.27 -0.73 13.65
N PHE A 477 -6.21 0.09 13.65
CA PHE A 477 -4.98 -0.16 12.90
C PHE A 477 -4.43 -1.59 13.07
N PRO A 478 -4.19 -2.12 14.29
CA PRO A 478 -3.63 -3.46 14.46
C PRO A 478 -4.54 -4.57 13.93
N GLN A 479 -5.86 -4.47 14.12
CA GLN A 479 -6.81 -5.45 13.57
C GLN A 479 -6.79 -5.45 12.05
N LYS A 480 -6.82 -4.26 11.44
CA LYS A 480 -6.74 -4.12 9.98
C LYS A 480 -5.46 -4.75 9.42
N MET A 481 -4.30 -4.46 10.01
CA MET A 481 -3.03 -5.02 9.55
C MET A 481 -3.02 -6.56 9.67
N LEU A 482 -3.48 -7.13 10.78
CA LEU A 482 -3.54 -8.58 10.98
C LEU A 482 -4.57 -9.28 10.09
N ARG A 483 -5.64 -8.59 9.70
CA ARG A 483 -6.66 -9.12 8.78
C ARG A 483 -6.21 -9.13 7.31
N THR A 484 -5.41 -8.14 6.93
CA THR A 484 -5.03 -7.89 5.54
C THR A 484 -3.64 -8.44 5.18
N THR A 485 -2.96 -9.08 6.13
CA THR A 485 -1.61 -9.64 5.94
C THR A 485 -1.48 -11.01 6.59
N MET A 486 -0.58 -11.84 6.07
CA MET A 486 -0.23 -13.12 6.68
C MET A 486 1.27 -13.36 6.68
N ASP A 487 1.68 -14.21 7.62
CA ASP A 487 3.04 -14.71 7.70
C ASP A 487 3.20 -16.07 7.01
N VAL A 488 4.45 -16.37 6.66
CA VAL A 488 4.84 -17.65 6.10
C VAL A 488 5.68 -18.41 7.12
N ASP A 489 5.18 -19.56 7.57
CA ASP A 489 5.94 -20.44 8.44
C ASP A 489 7.03 -21.15 7.65
N CYS A 490 8.27 -20.94 8.09
CA CYS A 490 9.44 -21.62 7.56
C CYS A 490 10.46 -21.93 8.68
N PRO A 491 11.25 -23.01 8.51
CA PRO A 491 12.41 -23.28 9.34
C PRO A 491 13.41 -22.13 9.34
N THR A 492 14.07 -21.88 10.47
CA THR A 492 15.03 -20.77 10.65
C THR A 492 16.20 -20.80 9.65
N TRP A 493 16.61 -21.98 9.18
CA TRP A 493 17.68 -22.08 8.19
C TRP A 493 17.29 -21.53 6.80
N LEU A 494 15.99 -21.31 6.53
CA LEU A 494 15.48 -20.63 5.33
C LEU A 494 15.30 -19.11 5.53
N ASP A 495 15.57 -18.57 6.72
CA ASP A 495 15.37 -17.14 6.98
C ASP A 495 16.19 -16.25 6.03
N PHE A 496 17.36 -16.71 5.60
CA PHE A 496 18.15 -15.98 4.61
C PHE A 496 17.50 -15.96 3.23
N PHE A 497 16.83 -17.04 2.83
CA PHE A 497 16.18 -17.14 1.53
C PHE A 497 14.98 -16.18 1.47
N HIS A 498 14.23 -16.11 2.57
CA HIS A 498 13.04 -15.28 2.72
C HIS A 498 13.31 -13.83 3.16
N GLY A 499 14.48 -13.57 3.76
CA GLY A 499 14.97 -12.23 4.03
C GLY A 499 14.13 -11.37 4.95
N GLY A 500 13.33 -11.98 5.83
CA GLY A 500 12.40 -11.29 6.73
C GLY A 500 11.02 -11.06 6.14
N LEU A 501 10.83 -11.20 4.82
CA LEU A 501 9.52 -11.01 4.18
C LEU A 501 8.51 -12.10 4.54
N GLN A 502 8.93 -13.17 5.22
CA GLN A 502 8.02 -14.19 5.75
C GLN A 502 7.23 -13.68 6.97
N PHE A 503 7.61 -12.53 7.53
CA PHE A 503 6.99 -11.91 8.69
C PHE A 503 6.20 -10.64 8.31
N GLN A 504 5.38 -10.69 7.25
CA GLN A 504 4.65 -9.50 6.78
C GLN A 504 3.66 -8.94 7.80
N ALA A 505 2.98 -9.78 8.58
CA ALA A 505 2.06 -9.29 9.61
C ALA A 505 2.81 -8.48 10.68
N ILE A 506 3.99 -8.95 11.09
CA ILE A 506 4.85 -8.22 12.04
C ILE A 506 5.38 -6.96 11.37
N HIS A 507 5.79 -7.07 10.11
CA HIS A 507 6.33 -5.95 9.35
C HIS A 507 5.33 -4.81 9.21
N HIS A 508 4.06 -5.09 8.91
CA HIS A 508 2.99 -4.08 8.84
C HIS A 508 2.66 -3.49 10.20
N LEU A 509 2.75 -4.25 11.29
CA LEU A 509 2.57 -3.71 12.64
C LEU A 509 3.78 -2.90 13.13
N PHE A 510 5.01 -3.28 12.75
CA PHE A 510 6.26 -2.76 13.29
C PHE A 510 7.39 -2.76 12.23
N PRO A 511 7.30 -1.94 11.17
CA PRO A 511 8.16 -2.00 9.99
C PRO A 511 9.60 -1.60 10.25
N ARG A 512 9.86 -0.90 11.35
CA ARG A 512 11.18 -0.41 11.77
C ARG A 512 12.00 -1.46 12.53
N ILE A 513 11.40 -2.60 12.88
CA ILE A 513 12.13 -3.67 13.53
C ILE A 513 13.11 -4.26 12.51
N PRO A 514 14.42 -4.30 12.81
CA PRO A 514 15.41 -4.92 11.92
C PRO A 514 15.02 -6.39 11.68
N ARG A 515 15.19 -6.87 10.44
CA ARG A 515 14.72 -8.21 10.05
C ARG A 515 15.20 -9.36 10.94
N HIS A 516 16.37 -9.22 11.56
CA HIS A 516 16.96 -10.20 12.47
C HIS A 516 16.13 -10.43 13.75
N ASN A 517 15.29 -9.46 14.14
CA ASN A 517 14.48 -9.51 15.36
C ASN A 517 13.03 -9.91 15.09
N LEU A 518 12.58 -9.96 13.82
CA LEU A 518 11.19 -10.24 13.44
C LEU A 518 10.68 -11.59 13.97
N ARG A 519 11.54 -12.62 14.02
CA ARG A 519 11.16 -13.92 14.58
C ARG A 519 10.82 -13.87 16.06
N GLU A 520 11.56 -13.07 16.83
CA GLU A 520 11.28 -12.89 18.26
C GLU A 520 10.01 -12.05 18.44
N THR A 521 9.87 -10.98 17.65
CA THR A 521 8.65 -10.16 17.64
C THR A 521 7.41 -10.96 17.27
N GLN A 522 7.50 -11.90 16.32
CA GLN A 522 6.39 -12.77 15.93
C GLN A 522 5.79 -13.51 17.12
N LYS A 523 6.61 -13.98 18.07
CA LYS A 523 6.12 -14.67 19.27
C LYS A 523 5.26 -13.73 20.13
N LEU A 524 5.72 -12.50 20.33
CA LEU A 524 4.99 -11.48 21.09
C LEU A 524 3.69 -11.08 20.41
N VAL A 525 3.69 -10.95 19.07
CA VAL A 525 2.47 -10.66 18.29
C VAL A 525 1.48 -11.81 18.39
N ARG A 526 1.94 -13.07 18.36
CA ARG A 526 1.06 -14.24 18.57
C ARG A 526 0.44 -14.26 19.97
N ASP A 527 1.17 -13.84 20.99
CA ASP A 527 0.62 -13.69 22.35
C ASP A 527 -0.47 -12.62 22.38
N PHE A 528 -0.19 -11.46 21.79
CA PHE A 528 -1.16 -10.37 21.65
C PHE A 528 -2.41 -10.81 20.90
N CYS A 529 -2.28 -11.46 19.74
CA CYS A 529 -3.40 -11.98 18.95
C CYS A 529 -4.29 -12.92 19.77
N ARG A 530 -3.71 -13.77 20.61
CA ARG A 530 -4.46 -14.65 21.52
C ARG A 530 -5.20 -13.87 22.61
N GLU A 531 -4.58 -12.83 23.16
CA GLU A 531 -5.15 -12.01 24.24
C GLU A 531 -6.32 -11.14 23.76
N VAL A 532 -6.28 -10.66 22.52
CA VAL A 532 -7.33 -9.81 21.93
C VAL A 532 -8.24 -10.55 20.95
N GLU A 533 -8.12 -11.88 20.88
CA GLU A 533 -8.94 -12.76 20.05
C GLU A 533 -8.91 -12.44 18.54
N ILE A 534 -7.80 -11.88 18.05
CA ILE A 534 -7.57 -11.67 16.61
C ILE A 534 -6.94 -12.93 16.01
N PRO A 535 -7.54 -13.56 14.99
CA PRO A 535 -6.94 -14.69 14.30
C PRO A 535 -5.61 -14.30 13.65
N TYR A 536 -4.55 -15.04 13.97
CA TYR A 536 -3.23 -14.82 13.40
C TYR A 536 -3.03 -15.73 12.18
N ALA A 537 -3.05 -15.15 10.98
CA ALA A 537 -2.89 -15.88 9.73
C ALA A 537 -1.42 -16.24 9.47
N ILE A 538 -1.12 -17.54 9.51
CA ILE A 538 0.21 -18.08 9.22
C ILE A 538 0.06 -19.39 8.45
N PHE A 539 0.75 -19.50 7.32
CA PHE A 539 0.69 -20.68 6.45
C PHE A 539 2.10 -21.17 6.10
N THR A 540 2.25 -22.46 5.82
CA THR A 540 3.51 -22.94 5.21
C THR A 540 3.68 -22.29 3.83
N PHE A 541 4.91 -22.25 3.32
CA PHE A 541 5.16 -21.70 1.97
C PHE A 541 4.30 -22.38 0.89
N VAL A 542 4.07 -23.69 1.01
CA VAL A 542 3.24 -24.44 0.05
C VAL A 542 1.77 -24.09 0.21
N ASP A 543 1.25 -24.08 1.44
CA ASP A 543 -0.17 -23.84 1.68
C ASP A 543 -0.56 -22.39 1.38
N GLY A 544 0.30 -21.42 1.71
CA GLY A 544 0.06 -20.04 1.31
C GLY A 544 -0.03 -19.89 -0.21
N ASN A 545 0.80 -20.60 -0.98
CA ASN A 545 0.74 -20.55 -2.44
C ASN A 545 -0.55 -21.18 -2.95
N LYS A 546 -1.07 -22.24 -2.29
CA LYS A 546 -2.39 -22.78 -2.62
C LYS A 546 -3.49 -21.75 -2.36
N GLU A 547 -3.45 -21.04 -1.24
CA GLU A 547 -4.43 -19.98 -0.93
C GLU A 547 -4.43 -18.86 -1.97
N VAL A 548 -3.25 -18.36 -2.37
CA VAL A 548 -3.15 -17.33 -3.42
C VAL A 548 -3.70 -17.84 -4.75
N ILE A 549 -3.29 -19.03 -5.20
CA ILE A 549 -3.77 -19.60 -6.47
C ILE A 549 -5.27 -19.85 -6.41
N SER A 550 -5.80 -20.31 -5.28
CA SER A 550 -7.24 -20.51 -5.07
C SER A 550 -8.00 -19.19 -5.15
N ARG A 551 -7.50 -18.14 -4.50
CA ARG A 551 -8.11 -16.80 -4.55
C ARG A 551 -8.14 -16.23 -5.96
N LEU A 552 -7.03 -16.35 -6.70
CA LEU A 552 -6.94 -15.95 -8.10
C LEU A 552 -7.89 -16.79 -8.98
N ALA A 553 -8.04 -18.09 -8.69
CA ALA A 553 -8.96 -18.98 -9.42
C ALA A 553 -10.42 -18.63 -9.13
N ASP A 554 -10.77 -18.24 -7.91
CA ASP A 554 -12.11 -17.80 -7.54
C ASP A 554 -12.51 -16.53 -8.28
N VAL A 555 -11.64 -15.52 -8.33
CA VAL A 555 -11.88 -14.29 -9.10
C VAL A 555 -11.93 -14.60 -10.61
N ALA A 556 -11.07 -15.50 -11.10
CA ALA A 556 -11.11 -15.94 -12.49
C ALA A 556 -12.42 -16.65 -12.85
N LYS A 557 -12.99 -17.45 -11.95
CA LYS A 557 -14.29 -18.10 -12.13
C LYS A 557 -15.42 -17.07 -12.22
N GLN A 558 -15.39 -16.03 -11.37
CA GLN A 558 -16.35 -14.93 -11.44
C GLN A 558 -16.26 -14.18 -12.78
N ALA A 559 -15.03 -13.89 -13.24
CA ALA A 559 -14.80 -13.27 -14.55
C ALA A 559 -15.34 -14.13 -15.71
N LYS A 560 -15.27 -15.47 -15.61
CA LYS A 560 -15.86 -16.40 -16.59
C LYS A 560 -17.39 -16.39 -16.55
N ILE A 561 -17.99 -16.48 -15.37
CA ILE A 561 -19.45 -16.44 -15.20
C ILE A 561 -20.00 -15.15 -15.79
N MET A 562 -19.38 -14.00 -15.49
CA MET A 562 -19.78 -12.71 -16.05
C MET A 562 -19.73 -12.69 -17.59
N GLU A 563 -18.71 -13.29 -18.18
CA GLU A 563 -18.56 -13.37 -19.64
C GLU A 563 -19.56 -14.37 -20.27
N GLU A 564 -19.88 -15.46 -19.59
CA GLU A 564 -20.92 -16.42 -20.01
C GLU A 564 -22.32 -15.78 -19.96
N CYS A 565 -22.66 -15.07 -18.87
CA CYS A 565 -23.89 -14.30 -18.77
C CYS A 565 -24.00 -13.27 -19.90
N ARG A 566 -22.92 -12.51 -20.16
CA ARG A 566 -22.86 -11.55 -21.27
C ARG A 566 -23.10 -12.23 -22.63
N LYS A 567 -22.52 -13.41 -22.86
CA LYS A 567 -22.72 -14.19 -24.09
C LYS A 567 -24.14 -14.78 -24.21
N SER A 568 -24.73 -15.27 -23.12
CA SER A 568 -26.10 -15.79 -23.11
C SER A 568 -27.09 -14.68 -23.45
N ILE A 569 -26.97 -13.53 -22.78
CA ILE A 569 -27.80 -12.35 -23.03
C ILE A 569 -27.62 -11.86 -24.47
N ALA A 570 -26.39 -11.82 -24.99
CA ALA A 570 -26.14 -11.44 -26.38
C ALA A 570 -26.77 -12.43 -27.39
N ARG A 571 -26.83 -13.73 -27.07
CA ARG A 571 -27.51 -14.73 -27.92
C ARG A 571 -29.04 -14.57 -27.83
N GLU A 572 -29.59 -14.52 -26.63
CA GLU A 572 -31.03 -14.39 -26.38
C GLU A 572 -31.60 -13.06 -26.90
N GLY A 573 -30.86 -11.96 -26.74
CA GLY A 573 -31.23 -10.65 -27.28
C GLY A 573 -31.18 -10.56 -28.82
N VAL A 574 -30.33 -11.37 -29.46
CA VAL A 574 -30.33 -11.51 -30.94
C VAL A 574 -31.53 -12.33 -31.41
N PHE A 575 -31.97 -13.34 -30.65
CA PHE A 575 -33.17 -14.12 -30.99
C PHE A 575 -34.48 -13.36 -30.74
N ALA A 576 -34.51 -12.42 -29.79
CA ALA A 576 -35.68 -11.56 -29.54
C ALA A 576 -35.94 -10.52 -30.64
N ALA A 577 -34.93 -10.19 -31.46
CA ALA A 577 -35.07 -9.24 -32.57
C ALA A 577 -35.50 -9.89 -33.91
N HIS A 578 -35.71 -11.20 -33.92
CA HIS A 578 -36.02 -11.99 -35.13
C HIS A 578 -37.42 -12.63 -35.14
N HIS A 579 -38.33 -12.21 -34.25
CA HIS A 579 -39.72 -12.68 -34.22
C HIS A 579 -40.74 -11.56 -34.39
#